data_AF-A0A412IJW5-F1
#
_entry.id   AF-A0A412IJW5-F1
#
_cell.length_a   1.000
_cell.length_b   1.000
_cell.length_c   1.000
_cell.angle_alpha   90.00
_cell.angle_beta   90.00
_cell.angle_gamma   90.00
#
_symmetry.space_group_name_H-M   'P 1'
#
loop_
_entity.id
_entity.type
_entity.pdbx_description
1 polymer ?
#
loop_
_entity_poly.entity_id
_entity_poly.type
_entity_poly.pdbx_seq_one_letter_code
_entity_poly.pdbx_strand_id
1 'polypeptide(L)'
;MNTNEIDKFSLVKAHTLFETGDIDRIEVGTVKGLRDIHHYLFDGLYKFAGQVRTLNIAKGNFRFANCMYLDVMLPVIEKMPETTFEEIIAKYVEMNIAHPFMEGNGRTMRIWLDMMLKKNLAKVVDWQNVDKFLYLQAMERSPINDLELRTLLHQGLTDQVNDREVIFKGITQSYYYEGYEPE
;
A
#
# COMPACT_ATOMS: atom_id res chain seq x y z
N MET A 1 14.51 10.15 -15.46
CA MET A 1 14.11 10.70 -14.17
C MET A 1 14.87 9.97 -13.08
N ASN A 2 15.37 10.69 -12.09
CA ASN A 2 15.87 10.09 -10.85
C ASN A 2 14.69 9.69 -9.94
N THR A 3 14.96 8.96 -8.86
CA THR A 3 13.92 8.48 -7.92
C THR A 3 13.11 9.63 -7.32
N ASN A 4 13.75 10.73 -6.95
CA ASN A 4 13.07 11.89 -6.36
C ASN A 4 12.07 12.55 -7.34
N GLU A 5 12.45 12.68 -8.61
CA GLU A 5 11.55 13.17 -9.67
C GLU A 5 10.36 12.23 -9.89
N ILE A 6 10.60 10.92 -9.92
CA ILE A 6 9.53 9.92 -10.04
C ILE A 6 8.56 10.03 -8.87
N ASP A 7 9.08 10.12 -7.65
CA ASP A 7 8.27 10.21 -6.44
C ASP A 7 7.45 11.51 -6.42
N LYS A 8 8.03 12.64 -6.83
CA LYS A 8 7.31 13.91 -6.98
C LYS A 8 6.14 13.79 -7.95
N PHE A 9 6.35 13.27 -9.15
CA PHE A 9 5.26 13.12 -10.14
C PHE A 9 4.24 12.08 -9.73
N SER A 10 4.67 11.01 -9.09
CA SER A 10 3.80 9.95 -8.58
C SER A 10 2.92 10.47 -7.44
N LEU A 11 3.45 11.33 -6.55
CA LEU A 11 2.69 11.97 -5.50
C LEU A 11 1.56 12.82 -6.08
N VAL A 12 1.85 13.63 -7.11
CA VAL A 12 0.83 14.42 -7.82
C VAL A 12 -0.27 13.51 -8.38
N LYS A 13 0.12 12.40 -9.03
CA LYS A 13 -0.84 11.39 -9.52
C LYS A 13 -1.67 10.77 -8.40
N ALA A 14 -1.08 10.53 -7.22
CA ALA A 14 -1.80 10.06 -6.04
C ALA A 14 -2.85 11.08 -5.57
N HIS A 15 -2.53 12.37 -5.52
CA HIS A 15 -3.53 13.40 -5.24
C HIS A 15 -4.64 13.40 -6.29
N THR A 16 -4.29 13.40 -7.58
CA THR A 16 -5.28 13.39 -8.68
C THR A 16 -6.25 12.21 -8.58
N LEU A 17 -5.75 11.01 -8.27
CA LEU A 17 -6.55 9.79 -8.10
C LEU A 17 -7.73 9.97 -7.12
N PHE A 18 -7.49 10.70 -6.02
CA PHE A 18 -8.53 11.00 -5.03
C PHE A 18 -9.35 12.25 -5.40
N GLU A 19 -8.74 13.28 -5.98
CA GLU A 19 -9.44 14.51 -6.38
C GLU A 19 -10.48 14.30 -7.47
N THR A 20 -10.21 13.40 -8.42
CA THR A 20 -11.14 13.08 -9.52
C THR A 20 -12.21 12.06 -9.11
N GLY A 21 -12.06 11.41 -7.95
CA GLY A 21 -12.89 10.28 -7.54
C GLY A 21 -12.64 9.00 -8.34
N ASP A 22 -11.55 8.92 -9.10
CA ASP A 22 -11.19 7.70 -9.85
C ASP A 22 -10.93 6.52 -8.90
N ILE A 23 -10.46 6.79 -7.68
CA ILE A 23 -10.25 5.78 -6.64
C ILE A 23 -11.51 4.96 -6.33
N ASP A 24 -12.70 5.57 -6.38
CA ASP A 24 -13.97 4.90 -6.07
C ASP A 24 -14.41 3.91 -7.17
N ARG A 25 -13.73 3.94 -8.34
CA ARG A 25 -13.98 3.02 -9.46
C ARG A 25 -13.04 1.83 -9.47
N ILE A 26 -12.02 1.83 -8.61
CA ILE A 26 -11.05 0.76 -8.50
C ILE A 26 -11.64 -0.38 -7.65
N GLU A 27 -11.37 -1.62 -8.07
CA GLU A 27 -11.80 -2.79 -7.33
C GLU A 27 -11.10 -2.88 -5.97
N VAL A 28 -11.88 -3.05 -4.90
CA VAL A 28 -11.33 -3.10 -3.54
C VAL A 28 -10.91 -4.52 -3.18
N GLY A 29 -9.69 -4.67 -2.64
CA GLY A 29 -9.25 -5.94 -2.05
C GLY A 29 -8.74 -7.00 -3.03
N THR A 30 -8.62 -6.65 -4.31
CA THR A 30 -8.18 -7.59 -5.36
C THR A 30 -6.81 -7.25 -5.92
N VAL A 31 -6.20 -8.24 -6.58
CA VAL A 31 -4.92 -8.04 -7.30
C VAL A 31 -5.11 -7.06 -8.45
N LYS A 32 -6.26 -7.11 -9.13
CA LYS A 32 -6.59 -6.16 -10.20
C LYS A 32 -6.62 -4.73 -9.65
N GLY A 33 -7.32 -4.51 -8.54
CA GLY A 33 -7.37 -3.19 -7.89
C GLY A 33 -6.00 -2.66 -7.49
N LEU A 34 -5.17 -3.52 -6.90
CA LEU A 34 -3.79 -3.17 -6.56
C LEU A 34 -2.97 -2.76 -7.80
N ARG A 35 -3.10 -3.51 -8.90
CA ARG A 35 -2.43 -3.20 -10.18
C ARG A 35 -2.94 -1.91 -10.79
N ASP A 36 -4.23 -1.64 -10.70
CA ASP A 36 -4.86 -0.41 -11.19
C ASP A 36 -4.35 0.82 -10.42
N ILE A 37 -4.26 0.73 -9.09
CA ILE A 37 -3.63 1.78 -8.26
C ILE A 37 -2.18 1.98 -8.69
N HIS A 38 -1.39 0.91 -8.76
CA HIS A 38 0.02 1.02 -9.14
C HIS A 38 0.19 1.61 -10.54
N HIS A 39 -0.67 1.22 -11.48
CA HIS A 39 -0.65 1.77 -12.83
C HIS A 39 -0.96 3.26 -12.78
N TYR A 40 -2.01 3.69 -12.08
CA TYR A 40 -2.38 5.11 -11.96
C TYR A 40 -1.22 5.96 -11.41
N LEU A 41 -0.59 5.50 -10.32
CA LEU A 41 0.48 6.21 -9.64
C LEU A 41 1.77 6.31 -10.45
N PHE A 42 2.06 5.31 -11.29
CA PHE A 42 3.39 5.15 -11.90
C PHE A 42 3.40 5.06 -13.42
N ASP A 43 2.24 5.11 -14.08
CA ASP A 43 2.18 5.11 -15.54
C ASP A 43 2.94 6.32 -16.11
N GLY A 44 3.73 6.08 -17.15
CA GLY A 44 4.68 7.06 -17.69
C GLY A 44 5.91 7.35 -16.81
N LEU A 45 6.00 6.80 -15.59
CA LEU A 45 7.15 6.96 -14.69
C LEU A 45 7.98 5.68 -14.60
N TYR A 46 7.32 4.52 -14.46
CA TYR A 46 7.94 3.19 -14.54
C TYR A 46 7.46 2.44 -15.77
N LYS A 47 8.38 1.79 -16.49
CA LYS A 47 8.04 0.92 -17.65
C LYS A 47 7.19 -0.29 -17.25
N PHE A 48 7.19 -0.66 -15.98
CA PHE A 48 6.49 -1.80 -15.39
C PHE A 48 5.26 -1.38 -14.57
N ALA A 49 4.74 -0.16 -14.75
CA ALA A 49 3.58 0.31 -13.99
C ALA A 49 2.37 -0.63 -14.13
N GLY A 50 1.95 -1.24 -13.01
CA GLY A 50 0.84 -2.20 -12.95
C GLY A 50 1.20 -3.63 -13.37
N GLN A 51 2.48 -3.92 -13.63
CA GLN A 51 2.97 -5.24 -14.06
C GLN A 51 3.58 -6.00 -12.89
N VAL A 52 3.14 -7.26 -12.72
CA VAL A 52 3.75 -8.17 -11.74
C VAL A 52 5.19 -8.45 -12.15
N ARG A 53 6.12 -8.39 -11.19
CA ARG A 53 7.55 -8.58 -11.42
C ARG A 53 7.88 -10.01 -11.82
N THR A 54 8.87 -10.15 -12.70
CA THR A 54 9.44 -11.44 -13.12
C THR A 54 10.80 -11.71 -12.50
N LEU A 55 11.32 -10.78 -11.68
CA LEU A 55 12.59 -10.88 -10.99
C LEU A 55 12.39 -10.98 -9.48
N ASN A 56 13.32 -11.65 -8.82
CA ASN A 56 13.38 -11.69 -7.36
C ASN A 56 13.94 -10.38 -6.81
N ILE A 57 13.38 -9.92 -5.70
CA ILE A 57 13.78 -8.69 -5.02
C ILE A 57 13.93 -8.94 -3.51
N ALA A 58 14.72 -8.08 -2.87
CA ALA A 58 14.96 -8.10 -1.43
C ALA A 58 15.13 -6.67 -0.92
N LYS A 59 14.81 -6.44 0.35
CA LYS A 59 15.07 -5.18 1.06
C LYS A 59 15.74 -5.53 2.39
N GLY A 60 16.94 -5.01 2.61
CA GLY A 60 17.78 -5.43 3.73
C GLY A 60 18.01 -6.95 3.71
N ASN A 61 17.72 -7.61 4.83
CA ASN A 61 17.85 -9.06 4.98
C ASN A 61 16.57 -9.83 4.58
N PHE A 62 15.50 -9.14 4.21
CA PHE A 62 14.23 -9.77 3.85
C PHE A 62 14.15 -10.02 2.34
N ARG A 63 13.94 -11.28 1.94
CA ARG A 63 13.63 -11.66 0.57
C ARG A 63 12.12 -11.79 0.42
N PHE A 64 11.55 -11.01 -0.48
CA PHE A 64 10.14 -11.13 -0.83
C PHE A 64 9.87 -12.45 -1.56
N ALA A 65 8.58 -12.77 -1.77
CA ALA A 65 8.17 -14.01 -2.42
C ALA A 65 8.92 -14.26 -3.75
N ASN A 66 9.24 -15.53 -4.04
CA ASN A 66 9.90 -15.84 -5.30
C ASN A 66 8.96 -15.49 -6.46
N CYS A 67 9.46 -14.78 -7.48
CA CYS A 67 8.65 -14.38 -8.64
C CYS A 67 7.96 -15.56 -9.32
N MET A 68 8.58 -16.75 -9.31
CA MET A 68 8.01 -17.99 -9.87
C MET A 68 6.70 -18.43 -9.20
N TYR A 69 6.40 -17.95 -7.98
CA TYR A 69 5.19 -18.31 -7.23
C TYR A 69 4.15 -17.19 -7.17
N LEU A 70 4.43 -16.01 -7.74
CA LEU A 70 3.48 -14.89 -7.65
C LEU A 70 2.15 -15.19 -8.34
N ASP A 71 2.18 -15.88 -9.48
CA ASP A 71 0.96 -16.24 -10.23
C ASP A 71 0.02 -17.18 -9.45
N VAL A 72 0.56 -17.96 -8.50
CA VAL A 72 -0.24 -18.84 -7.63
C VAL A 72 -0.56 -18.19 -6.28
N MET A 73 0.31 -17.34 -5.76
CA MET A 73 0.12 -16.67 -4.47
C MET A 73 -0.94 -15.57 -4.55
N LEU A 74 -0.86 -14.70 -5.56
CA LEU A 74 -1.71 -13.52 -5.66
C LEU A 74 -3.22 -13.88 -5.70
N PRO A 75 -3.67 -14.91 -6.45
CA PRO A 75 -5.06 -15.36 -6.42
C PRO A 75 -5.53 -15.94 -5.07
N VAL A 76 -4.59 -16.42 -4.23
CA VAL A 76 -4.90 -16.90 -2.88
C VAL A 76 -5.07 -15.71 -1.93
N ILE A 77 -4.15 -14.73 -2.00
CA ILE A 77 -4.16 -13.55 -1.15
C ILE A 77 -5.44 -12.72 -1.38
N GLU A 78 -5.86 -12.49 -2.63
CA GLU A 78 -7.10 -11.72 -2.86
C GLU A 78 -8.38 -12.39 -2.36
N LYS A 79 -8.36 -13.71 -2.17
CA LYS A 79 -9.49 -14.46 -1.59
C LYS A 79 -9.49 -14.50 -0.07
N MET A 80 -8.45 -13.98 0.58
CA MET A 80 -8.44 -13.83 2.03
C MET A 80 -9.61 -12.94 2.48
N PRO A 81 -10.22 -13.26 3.63
CA PRO A 81 -11.38 -12.53 4.14
C PRO A 81 -11.02 -11.09 4.53
N GLU A 82 -12.03 -10.24 4.59
CA GLU A 82 -11.92 -8.80 4.89
C GLU A 82 -12.99 -8.35 5.90
N THR A 83 -13.51 -9.26 6.73
CA THR A 83 -14.67 -8.98 7.57
C THR A 83 -14.30 -8.30 8.88
N THR A 84 -13.07 -8.52 9.36
CA THR A 84 -12.55 -7.90 10.58
C THR A 84 -11.27 -7.11 10.29
N PHE A 85 -10.90 -6.25 11.23
CA PHE A 85 -9.63 -5.53 11.16
C PHE A 85 -8.45 -6.50 11.11
N GLU A 86 -8.46 -7.54 11.94
CA GLU A 86 -7.42 -8.56 11.99
C GLU A 86 -7.26 -9.29 10.65
N GLU A 87 -8.37 -9.66 10.00
CA GLU A 87 -8.35 -10.32 8.68
C GLU A 87 -7.79 -9.40 7.60
N ILE A 88 -8.20 -8.12 7.60
CA ILE A 88 -7.69 -7.11 6.65
C ILE A 88 -6.18 -6.90 6.85
N ILE A 89 -5.69 -6.80 8.09
CA ILE A 89 -4.26 -6.66 8.35
C ILE A 89 -3.49 -7.92 7.96
N ALA A 90 -4.01 -9.12 8.26
CA ALA A 90 -3.38 -10.37 7.82
C ALA A 90 -3.27 -10.42 6.28
N LYS A 91 -4.34 -10.05 5.57
CA LYS A 91 -4.34 -9.96 4.10
C LYS A 91 -3.33 -8.94 3.57
N TYR A 92 -3.21 -7.79 4.23
CA TYR A 92 -2.22 -6.76 3.92
C TYR A 92 -0.78 -7.24 4.11
N VAL A 93 -0.52 -7.98 5.19
CA VAL A 93 0.79 -8.57 5.49
C VAL A 93 1.18 -9.58 4.41
N GLU A 94 0.28 -10.48 4.02
CA GLU A 94 0.54 -11.45 2.94
C GLU A 94 0.82 -10.76 1.61
N MET A 95 0.08 -9.69 1.28
CA MET A 95 0.35 -8.89 0.08
C MET A 95 1.71 -8.19 0.15
N ASN A 96 2.13 -7.70 1.32
CA ASN A 96 3.45 -7.12 1.51
C ASN A 96 4.58 -8.16 1.35
N ILE A 97 4.37 -9.40 1.78
CA ILE A 97 5.30 -10.52 1.56
C ILE A 97 5.40 -10.86 0.06
N ALA A 98 4.26 -10.87 -0.65
CA ALA A 98 4.22 -11.08 -2.10
C ALA A 98 5.01 -9.99 -2.84
N HIS A 99 4.80 -8.72 -2.47
CA HIS A 99 5.50 -7.56 -3.01
C HIS A 99 5.55 -7.56 -4.55
N PRO A 100 4.37 -7.50 -5.21
CA PRO A 100 4.23 -7.96 -6.59
C PRO A 100 4.91 -7.07 -7.65
N PHE A 101 5.35 -5.86 -7.32
CA PHE A 101 5.95 -4.93 -8.27
C PHE A 101 7.46 -4.79 -8.07
N MET A 102 8.19 -4.31 -9.09
CA MET A 102 9.63 -4.05 -8.96
C MET A 102 9.93 -2.89 -7.99
N GLU A 103 9.10 -1.84 -8.01
CA GLU A 103 9.16 -0.68 -7.09
C GLU A 103 7.72 -0.21 -6.80
N GLY A 104 7.52 0.74 -5.88
CA GLY A 104 6.20 1.36 -5.65
C GLY A 104 5.21 0.56 -4.80
N ASN A 105 5.58 -0.65 -4.34
CA ASN A 105 4.71 -1.52 -3.55
C ASN A 105 4.14 -0.83 -2.29
N GLY A 106 4.99 -0.28 -1.41
CA GLY A 106 4.54 0.28 -0.14
C GLY A 106 3.45 1.35 -0.30
N ARG A 107 3.66 2.31 -1.21
CA ARG A 107 2.73 3.40 -1.49
C ARG A 107 1.41 2.90 -2.09
N THR A 108 1.49 1.96 -3.02
CA THR A 108 0.32 1.33 -3.63
C THR A 108 -0.49 0.53 -2.60
N MET A 109 0.17 -0.30 -1.80
CA MET A 109 -0.49 -1.20 -0.86
C MET A 109 -1.14 -0.46 0.30
N ARG A 110 -0.60 0.69 0.75
CA ARG A 110 -1.24 1.50 1.79
C ARG A 110 -2.58 2.10 1.32
N ILE A 111 -2.65 2.58 0.07
CA ILE A 111 -3.93 3.00 -0.52
C ILE A 111 -4.89 1.80 -0.63
N TRP A 112 -4.39 0.65 -1.10
CA TRP A 112 -5.19 -0.56 -1.22
C TRP A 112 -5.74 -1.04 0.14
N LEU A 113 -4.94 -0.93 1.21
CA LEU A 113 -5.35 -1.19 2.59
C LEU A 113 -6.47 -0.24 3.05
N ASP A 114 -6.29 1.07 2.87
CA ASP A 114 -7.31 2.05 3.26
C ASP A 114 -8.64 1.83 2.54
N MET A 115 -8.61 1.40 1.27
CA MET A 115 -9.85 1.09 0.55
C MET A 115 -10.56 -0.15 1.10
N MET A 116 -9.83 -1.19 1.53
CA MET A 116 -10.42 -2.35 2.22
C MET A 116 -11.02 -1.95 3.57
N LEU A 117 -10.30 -1.16 4.37
CA LEU A 117 -10.78 -0.65 5.66
C LEU A 117 -12.02 0.23 5.48
N LYS A 118 -12.02 1.12 4.48
CA LYS A 118 -13.12 2.04 4.19
C LYS A 118 -14.38 1.27 3.80
N LYS A 119 -14.25 0.31 2.89
CA LYS A 119 -15.37 -0.51 2.40
C LYS A 119 -15.99 -1.36 3.50
N ASN A 120 -15.17 -2.06 4.29
CA ASN A 120 -15.66 -3.10 5.19
C ASN A 120 -15.91 -2.58 6.62
N LEU A 121 -15.18 -1.56 7.07
CA LEU A 121 -15.22 -1.07 8.45
C LEU A 121 -15.59 0.43 8.57
N ALA A 122 -15.81 1.14 7.46
CA ALA A 122 -16.02 2.59 7.43
C ALA A 122 -14.92 3.38 8.16
N LYS A 123 -13.67 2.90 8.06
CA LYS A 123 -12.48 3.53 8.65
C LYS A 123 -11.32 3.57 7.66
N VAL A 124 -10.37 4.46 7.89
CA VAL A 124 -9.06 4.51 7.21
C VAL A 124 -7.96 4.69 8.26
N VAL A 125 -6.71 4.47 7.88
CA VAL A 125 -5.56 4.83 8.73
C VAL A 125 -5.24 6.30 8.53
N ASP A 126 -5.22 7.06 9.62
CA ASP A 126 -4.65 8.40 9.65
C ASP A 126 -3.11 8.31 9.71
N TRP A 127 -2.50 8.05 8.55
CA TRP A 127 -1.06 7.82 8.45
C TRP A 127 -0.23 8.97 9.01
N GLN A 128 -0.74 10.21 8.99
CA GLN A 128 -0.03 11.37 9.54
C GLN A 128 0.39 11.17 11.01
N ASN A 129 -0.38 10.35 11.75
CA ASN A 129 -0.18 10.03 13.16
C ASN A 129 0.50 8.66 13.37
N VAL A 130 0.94 8.00 12.30
CA VAL A 130 1.72 6.75 12.34
C VAL A 130 3.19 7.09 12.12
N ASP A 131 4.02 6.82 13.13
CA ASP A 131 5.46 7.07 13.05
C ASP A 131 6.15 6.16 12.02
N LYS A 132 7.06 6.73 11.23
CA LYS A 132 7.79 6.03 10.16
C LYS A 132 8.60 4.85 10.69
N PHE A 133 9.36 5.04 11.77
CA PHE A 133 10.25 4.01 12.28
C PHE A 133 9.47 2.88 12.93
N LEU A 134 8.44 3.20 13.71
CA LEU A 134 7.53 2.20 14.28
C LEU A 134 6.82 1.41 13.18
N TYR A 135 6.33 2.07 12.14
CA TYR A 135 5.69 1.40 11.01
C TYR A 135 6.66 0.44 10.29
N LEU A 136 7.85 0.91 9.93
CA LEU A 136 8.83 0.07 9.22
C LEU A 136 9.28 -1.12 10.08
N GLN A 137 9.52 -0.92 11.37
CA GLN A 137 9.87 -1.99 12.31
C GLN A 137 8.74 -3.03 12.44
N ALA A 138 7.49 -2.57 12.54
CA ALA A 138 6.33 -3.44 12.60
C ALA A 138 6.14 -4.25 11.30
N MET A 139 6.36 -3.62 10.14
CA MET A 139 6.31 -4.30 8.84
C MET A 139 7.38 -5.38 8.70
N GLU A 140 8.61 -5.14 9.17
CA GLU A 140 9.69 -6.13 9.17
C GLU A 140 9.36 -7.37 10.02
N ARG A 141 8.63 -7.19 11.12
CA ARG A 141 8.22 -8.27 12.04
C ARG A 141 6.96 -9.00 11.59
N SER A 142 6.12 -8.33 10.81
CA SER A 142 4.79 -8.81 10.42
C SER A 142 4.74 -10.22 9.78
N PRO A 143 5.74 -10.71 9.03
CA PRO A 143 5.71 -12.08 8.50
C PRO A 143 5.83 -13.17 9.57
N ILE A 144 6.32 -12.83 10.76
CA ILE A 144 6.47 -13.74 11.90
C ILE A 144 5.33 -13.51 12.90
N ASN A 145 5.05 -12.24 13.21
CA ASN A 145 3.99 -11.83 14.12
C ASN A 145 3.51 -10.41 13.77
N ASP A 146 2.23 -10.29 13.42
CA ASP A 146 1.61 -9.04 12.99
C ASP A 146 1.06 -8.18 14.15
N LEU A 147 1.18 -8.61 15.41
CA LEU A 147 0.57 -7.94 16.56
C LEU A 147 1.01 -6.48 16.72
N GLU A 148 2.30 -6.20 16.50
CA GLU A 148 2.84 -4.85 16.57
C GLU A 148 2.22 -3.95 15.49
N LEU A 149 2.10 -4.48 14.27
CA LEU A 149 1.48 -3.76 13.15
C LEU A 149 0.00 -3.52 13.40
N ARG A 150 -0.74 -4.55 13.84
CA ARG A 150 -2.15 -4.42 14.21
C ARG A 150 -2.36 -3.38 15.29
N THR A 151 -1.56 -3.42 16.36
CA THR A 151 -1.67 -2.47 17.47
C THR A 151 -1.41 -1.04 17.01
N LEU A 152 -0.35 -0.82 16.23
CA LEU A 152 0.01 0.49 15.69
C LEU A 152 -1.09 1.04 14.77
N LEU A 153 -1.55 0.24 13.80
CA LEU A 153 -2.55 0.67 12.83
C LEU A 153 -3.93 0.86 13.48
N HIS A 154 -4.28 0.04 14.48
CA HIS A 154 -5.56 0.18 15.19
C HIS A 154 -5.64 1.53 15.93
N GLN A 155 -4.54 1.98 16.54
CA GLN A 155 -4.44 3.29 17.19
C GLN A 155 -4.55 4.46 16.20
N GLY A 156 -4.12 4.24 14.95
CA GLY A 156 -4.21 5.22 13.87
C GLY A 156 -5.54 5.23 13.11
N LEU A 157 -6.53 4.41 13.47
CA LEU A 157 -7.79 4.37 12.74
C LEU A 157 -8.65 5.62 12.98
N THR A 158 -9.27 6.12 11.90
CA THR A 158 -10.25 7.20 11.94
C THR A 158 -11.47 6.87 11.07
N ASP A 159 -12.64 7.40 11.44
CA ASP A 159 -13.89 7.33 10.66
C ASP A 159 -14.03 8.48 9.65
N GLN A 160 -13.04 9.39 9.59
CA GLN A 160 -12.97 10.52 8.66
C GLN A 160 -12.56 10.08 7.24
N VAL A 161 -13.25 9.09 6.67
CA VAL A 161 -12.87 8.38 5.43
C VAL A 161 -12.99 9.19 4.13
N ASN A 162 -13.61 10.37 4.20
CA ASN A 162 -13.75 11.31 3.08
C ASN A 162 -13.10 12.67 3.41
N ASP A 163 -12.41 12.78 4.54
CA ASP A 163 -11.75 14.02 4.91
C ASP A 163 -10.51 14.24 4.04
N ARG A 164 -10.47 15.40 3.39
CA ARG A 164 -9.42 15.75 2.41
C ARG A 164 -8.06 15.89 3.08
N GLU A 165 -8.02 16.38 4.31
CA GLU A 165 -6.78 16.58 5.05
C GLU A 165 -6.18 15.25 5.50
N VAL A 166 -7.00 14.34 6.05
CA VAL A 166 -6.60 12.97 6.42
C VAL A 166 -6.01 12.24 5.21
N ILE A 167 -6.72 12.25 4.08
CA ILE A 167 -6.28 11.57 2.85
C ILE A 167 -4.94 12.14 2.38
N PHE A 168 -4.81 13.45 2.23
CA PHE A 168 -3.62 14.04 1.61
C PHE A 168 -2.41 14.09 2.51
N LYS A 169 -2.58 14.37 3.81
CA LYS A 169 -1.47 14.21 4.75
C LYS A 169 -1.05 12.76 4.84
N GLY A 170 -2.00 11.82 4.77
CA GLY A 170 -1.69 10.40 4.77
C GLY A 170 -0.91 9.95 3.52
N ILE A 171 -1.28 10.45 2.33
CA ILE A 171 -0.51 10.22 1.10
C ILE A 171 0.90 10.81 1.25
N THR A 172 1.06 12.04 1.71
CA THR A 172 2.39 12.64 1.92
C THR A 172 3.24 11.82 2.89
N GLN A 173 2.67 11.39 4.02
CA GLN A 173 3.36 10.52 4.98
C GLN A 173 3.76 9.17 4.36
N SER A 174 2.87 8.59 3.55
CA SER A 174 3.14 7.34 2.82
C SER A 174 4.34 7.48 1.87
N TYR A 175 4.57 8.64 1.26
CA TYR A 175 5.76 8.89 0.44
C TYR A 175 7.01 9.14 1.32
N TYR A 176 6.86 9.83 2.45
CA TYR A 176 7.92 10.02 3.44
C TYR A 176 8.48 8.70 3.98
N TYR A 177 7.64 7.68 4.19
CA TYR A 177 8.10 6.34 4.59
C TYR A 177 9.12 5.73 3.60
N GLU A 178 8.96 6.03 2.31
CA GLU A 178 9.86 5.53 1.25
C GLU A 178 11.05 6.45 0.98
N GLY A 179 11.19 7.56 1.73
CA GLY A 179 12.33 8.47 1.65
C GLY A 179 12.12 9.71 0.77
N TYR A 180 10.89 9.97 0.32
CA TYR A 180 10.56 11.20 -0.38
C TYR A 180 10.13 12.30 0.59
N GLU A 181 10.84 13.42 0.59
CA GLU A 181 10.49 14.64 1.31
C GLU A 181 10.31 15.76 0.27
N PRO A 182 9.13 16.40 0.17
CA PRO A 182 8.98 17.59 -0.65
C PRO A 182 9.91 18.69 -0.10
N GLU A 183 10.74 19.29 -0.98
CA GLU A 183 11.49 20.51 -0.67
C GLU A 183 10.57 21.68 -0.29
#